data_AF-J1I6G5-F1
#
_entry.id   AF-J1I6G5-F1
#
_cell.length_a   1.000
_cell.length_b   1.000
_cell.length_c   1.000
_cell.angle_alpha   90.00
_cell.angle_beta   90.00
_cell.angle_gamma   90.00
#
_symmetry.space_group_name_H-M   'P 1'
#
loop_
_entity.id
_entity.type
_entity.pdbx_description
1 polymer ?
#
loop_
_entity_poly.entity_id
_entity_poly.type
_entity_poly.pdbx_seq_one_letter_code
_entity_poly.pdbx_strand_id
1 'polypeptide(L)' 'MTKDKNESPMDWLKKMEAKGEQLLSKMTAEEIEEFKRASKDLTDRMHFEHFGCLPGEDPPEDVIPWGSGLEE' A
#
# COMPACT_ATOMS: atom_id res chain seq x y z
N MET A 1 9.63 -0.67 -29.22
CA MET A 1 9.05 -0.59 -27.86
C MET A 1 8.41 0.78 -27.70
N THR A 2 7.13 0.91 -28.05
CA THR A 2 6.38 2.15 -27.85
C THR A 2 6.14 2.32 -26.35
N LYS A 3 6.83 3.30 -25.77
CA LYS A 3 6.48 3.80 -24.44
C LYS A 3 5.17 4.57 -24.64
N ASP A 4 4.05 4.02 -24.16
CA ASP A 4 2.78 4.74 -24.02
C ASP A 4 3.00 5.89 -23.03
N LYS A 5 3.45 7.03 -23.55
CA LYS A 5 3.89 8.20 -22.76
C LYS A 5 2.80 9.23 -22.50
N ASN A 6 1.53 8.90 -22.75
CA ASN A 6 0.43 9.87 -22.64
C ASN A 6 -0.81 9.28 -21.94
N GLU A 7 -0.63 8.29 -21.06
CA GLU A 7 -1.72 7.88 -20.19
C GLU A 7 -1.86 8.90 -19.06
N SER A 8 -3.03 9.53 -18.98
CA SER A 8 -3.38 10.41 -17.87
C SER A 8 -3.26 9.62 -16.56
N PRO A 9 -2.68 10.19 -15.49
CA PRO A 9 -2.63 9.54 -14.19
C PRO A 9 -4.00 9.02 -13.71
N MET A 10 -5.08 9.71 -14.09
CA MET A 10 -6.45 9.29 -13.78
C MET A 10 -6.90 8.06 -14.58
N ASP A 11 -6.48 7.95 -15.85
CA ASP A 11 -6.80 6.78 -16.68
C ASP A 11 -6.00 5.56 -16.22
N TRP A 12 -4.75 5.78 -15.80
CA TRP A 12 -3.94 4.75 -15.16
C TRP A 12 -4.57 4.27 -13.85
N LEU A 13 -5.01 5.18 -12.99
CA LEU A 13 -5.69 4.86 -11.73
C LEU A 13 -6.96 4.03 -11.97
N LYS A 14 -7.82 4.44 -12.90
CA LYS A 14 -9.03 3.68 -13.28
C LYS A 14 -8.71 2.29 -13.79
N LYS A 15 -7.63 2.12 -14.58
CA LYS A 15 -7.19 0.79 -15.05
C LYS A 15 -6.70 -0.08 -13.91
N MET A 16 -6.03 0.49 -12.92
CA MET A 16 -5.57 -0.25 -11.75
C MET A 16 -6.73 -0.64 -10.85
N GLU A 17 -7.71 0.25 -10.67
CA GLU A 17 -8.96 -0.03 -9.96
C GLU A 17 -9.73 -1.19 -10.62
N ALA A 18 -9.96 -1.14 -11.93
CA ALA A 18 -10.63 -2.20 -12.67
C ALA A 18 -9.89 -3.55 -12.61
N LYS A 19 -8.55 -3.54 -12.63
CA LYS A 19 -7.74 -4.75 -12.42
C LYS A 19 -7.89 -5.30 -11.00
N GLY A 20 -7.95 -4.41 -10.01
CA GLY A 20 -8.21 -4.76 -8.61
C GLY A 20 -9.57 -5.44 -8.46
N GLU A 21 -10.62 -4.85 -9.02
CA GLU A 21 -11.98 -5.44 -9.03
C GLU A 21 -12.01 -6.81 -9.72
N GLN A 22 -11.34 -6.94 -10.87
CA GLN A 22 -11.27 -8.21 -11.58
C GLN A 22 -10.57 -9.30 -10.76
N LEU A 23 -9.49 -8.96 -10.06
CA LEU A 23 -8.79 -9.89 -9.18
C LEU A 23 -9.69 -10.30 -8.01
N LEU A 24 -10.35 -9.35 -7.37
CA LEU A 24 -11.26 -9.60 -6.26
C LEU A 24 -12.49 -10.42 -6.68
N SER A 25 -13.00 -10.26 -7.90
CA SER A 25 -14.15 -11.03 -8.42
C SER A 25 -13.89 -12.53 -8.56
N LYS A 26 -12.60 -12.93 -8.59
CA LYS A 26 -12.18 -14.33 -8.69
C LYS A 26 -11.90 -14.97 -7.34
N MET A 27 -11.85 -14.17 -6.28
CA MET A 27 -11.61 -14.62 -4.92
C MET A 27 -12.95 -14.76 -4.19
N THR A 28 -13.06 -15.79 -3.37
CA THR A 28 -14.16 -15.93 -2.43
C THR A 28 -14.08 -14.87 -1.35
N ALA A 29 -15.20 -14.60 -0.66
CA ALA A 29 -15.21 -13.67 0.46
C ALA A 29 -14.19 -14.05 1.55
N GLU A 30 -14.01 -15.35 1.80
CA GLU A 30 -13.02 -15.89 2.74
C GLU A 30 -11.58 -15.59 2.29
N GLU A 31 -11.23 -15.83 1.03
CA GLU A 31 -9.90 -15.54 0.49
C GLU A 31 -9.58 -14.03 0.50
N ILE A 32 -10.59 -13.18 0.25
CA ILE A 32 -10.43 -11.71 0.34
C ILE A 32 -10.16 -11.31 1.79
N GLU A 33 -10.86 -11.90 2.75
CA GLU A 33 -10.65 -11.62 4.18
C GLU A 33 -9.25 -12.07 4.63
N GLU A 34 -8.82 -13.26 4.21
CA GLU A 34 -7.47 -13.78 4.49
C GLU A 34 -6.39 -12.88 3.89
N PHE A 35 -6.55 -12.44 2.63
CA PHE A 35 -5.62 -11.52 1.99
C PHE A 35 -5.54 -10.17 2.71
N LYS A 36 -6.68 -9.61 3.14
CA LYS A 36 -6.71 -8.37 3.92
C LYS A 36 -5.99 -8.54 5.26
N ARG A 37 -6.19 -9.67 5.94
CA ARG A 37 -5.51 -9.98 7.19
C ARG A 37 -4.00 -10.11 7.00
N ALA A 38 -3.55 -10.88 6.02
CA ALA A 38 -2.13 -11.05 5.71
C ALA A 38 -1.46 -9.72 5.30
N SER A 39 -2.15 -8.88 4.52
CA SER A 39 -1.66 -7.55 4.14
C SER A 39 -1.53 -6.62 5.34
N LYS A 40 -2.48 -6.68 6.28
CA LYS A 40 -2.40 -5.93 7.53
C LYS A 40 -1.25 -6.41 8.41
N ASP A 41 -1.11 -7.71 8.63
CA ASP A 41 -0.01 -8.29 9.41
C ASP A 41 1.36 -7.89 8.86
N LEU A 42 1.52 -7.90 7.54
CA LEU A 42 2.76 -7.45 6.90
C LEU A 42 2.99 -5.96 7.13
N THR A 43 1.94 -5.13 7.01
CA THR A 43 2.04 -3.68 7.24
C THR A 43 2.42 -3.38 8.67
N ASP A 44 1.75 -4.02 9.64
CA ASP A 44 2.00 -3.86 11.07
C ASP A 44 3.45 -4.27 11.40
N ARG A 45 3.92 -5.40 10.87
CA ARG A 45 5.29 -5.86 11.06
C ARG A 45 6.34 -4.94 10.45
N MET A 46 6.13 -4.49 9.21
CA MET A 46 7.06 -3.55 8.54
C MET A 46 7.09 -2.21 9.26
N HIS A 47 5.92 -1.72 9.70
CA HIS A 47 5.82 -0.46 10.43
C HIS A 47 6.48 -0.56 11.80
N PHE A 48 6.30 -1.66 12.52
CA PHE A 48 6.98 -1.87 13.79
C PHE A 48 8.49 -2.05 13.63
N GLU A 49 8.95 -2.83 12.64
CA GLU A 49 10.37 -3.03 12.40
C GLU A 49 11.08 -1.73 12.01
N HIS A 50 10.39 -0.83 11.30
CA HIS A 50 10.97 0.40 10.81
C HIS A 50 10.81 1.60 11.76
N PHE A 51 9.65 1.71 12.41
CA PHE A 51 9.28 2.84 13.25
C PHE A 51 9.10 2.49 14.73
N GLY A 52 9.24 1.22 15.13
CA GLY A 52 9.09 0.80 16.53
C GLY A 52 7.66 0.88 17.09
N CYS A 53 6.65 1.11 16.25
CA CYS A 53 5.25 1.29 16.64
C CYS A 53 4.28 0.65 15.63
N LEU A 54 2.98 0.56 15.94
CA LEU A 54 1.95 0.11 15.00
C LEU A 54 1.33 1.29 14.22
N PRO A 55 0.75 1.04 13.02
CA PRO A 55 0.15 2.10 12.22
C PRO A 55 -0.99 2.80 12.97
N GLY A 56 -0.87 4.11 13.17
CA GLY A 56 -1.84 4.92 13.92
C GLY A 56 -1.47 5.17 15.39
N GLU A 57 -0.35 4.63 15.86
CA GLU A 57 0.30 5.03 17.12
C GLU A 57 1.35 6.11 16.85
N ASP A 58 1.64 6.95 17.85
CA ASP A 58 2.75 7.91 17.74
C ASP A 58 4.09 7.15 17.74
N PRO A 59 4.97 7.40 16.76
CA PRO A 59 6.29 6.80 16.75
C PRO A 59 7.12 7.32 17.93
N PRO A 60 8.09 6.53 18.43
CA PRO A 60 9.05 7.00 19.43
C PRO A 60 9.77 8.27 18.97
N GLU A 61 10.05 9.19 19.89
CA GLU A 61 10.66 10.50 19.59
C GLU A 61 12.02 10.41 18.87
N ASP A 62 12.70 9.26 18.95
CA ASP A 62 14.01 8.98 18.37
C ASP A 62 13.97 8.33 16.96
N VAL A 63 12.78 8.02 16.45
CA VAL A 63 12.59 7.47 15.11
C VAL A 63 12.50 8.60 14.11
N ILE A 64 13.48 8.72 13.20
CA ILE A 64 13.45 9.66 12.07
C ILE A 64 12.71 8.98 10.91
N PRO A 65 11.50 9.43 10.51
CA PRO A 65 10.79 8.82 9.40
C PRO A 65 11.59 8.90 8.10
N TRP A 66 11.71 7.79 7.36
CA TRP A 66 12.17 7.83 5.98
C TRP A 66 11.22 8.70 5.15
N GLY A 67 11.69 9.90 4.80
CA GLY A 67 10.89 10.96 4.15
C GLY A 67 11.08 12.34 4.77
N SER A 68 11.60 12.42 6.00
CA SER A 68 11.82 13.67 6.74
C SER A 68 13.03 14.50 6.25
N GLY A 69 13.71 14.03 5.20
CA GLY A 69 14.87 14.68 4.59
C GLY A 69 14.60 15.28 3.21
N LEU A 70 13.34 15.34 2.77
CA LEU A 70 12.93 16.16 1.63
C LEU A 70 12.49 17.53 2.18
N GLU A 71 13.47 18.31 2.65
CA GLU A 71 13.28 19.76 2.66
C GLU A 71 13.21 20.26 1.21
N GLU A 72 12.38 21.28 0.98
CA GLU A 72 12.04 21.89 -0.33
C GLU A 72 13.23 22.24 -1.23
#